data_AF-A0A1C3DJS4-F1
#
_entry.id   AF-A0A1C3DJS4-F1
#
_cell.length_a   1.000
_cell.length_b   1.000
_cell.length_c   1.000
_cell.angle_alpha   90.00
_cell.angle_beta   90.00
_cell.angle_gamma   90.00
#
_symmetry.space_group_name_H-M   'P 1'
#
loop_
_entity.id
_entity.type
_entity.pdbx_description
1 polymer ?
#
loop_
_entity_poly.entity_id
_entity_poly.type
_entity_poly.pdbx_seq_one_letter_code
_entity_poly.pdbx_strand_id
1 'polypeptide(L)' 'MTIAEKLLSPAIESQAKTHGAVNALEEVYAKARYARFKKVKWGSQYFDGIQFGDGSLIAVKPTAFNRLTLVALEKEPS' A
#
# COMPACT_ATOMS: atom_id res chain seq x y z
N MET A 1 -3.93 -15.03 -5.94
CA MET A 1 -4.51 -13.68 -5.97
C MET A 1 -4.93 -13.29 -4.57
N THR A 2 -4.13 -12.44 -3.94
CA THR A 2 -4.34 -11.95 -2.56
C THR A 2 -5.40 -10.85 -2.49
N ILE A 3 -5.85 -10.50 -1.28
CA ILE A 3 -6.73 -9.34 -1.06
C ILE A 3 -6.03 -8.06 -1.55
N ALA A 4 -4.74 -7.90 -1.26
CA ALA A 4 -3.95 -6.74 -1.70
C ALA A 4 -3.95 -6.59 -3.23
N GLU A 5 -3.72 -7.66 -3.98
CA GLU A 5 -3.72 -7.60 -5.46
C GLU A 5 -5.10 -7.29 -6.04
N LYS A 6 -6.18 -7.77 -5.41
CA LYS A 6 -7.55 -7.46 -5.85
C LYS A 6 -7.92 -6.00 -5.60
N LEU A 7 -7.44 -5.43 -4.50
CA LEU A 7 -7.77 -4.06 -4.09
C LEU A 7 -6.88 -3.00 -4.75
N LEU A 8 -5.63 -3.35 -5.08
CA LEU A 8 -4.74 -2.48 -5.85
C LEU A 8 -5.13 -2.50 -7.34
N SER A 9 -6.30 -1.94 -7.63
CA SER A 9 -6.81 -1.78 -8.99
C SER A 9 -6.11 -0.63 -9.73
N PRO A 10 -6.15 -0.61 -11.08
CA PRO A 10 -5.62 0.51 -11.87
C PRO A 10 -6.20 1.87 -11.48
N ALA A 11 -7.42 1.92 -10.93
CA ALA A 11 -8.02 3.15 -10.41
C ALA A 11 -7.27 3.69 -9.19
N ILE A 12 -6.91 2.81 -8.24
CA ILE A 12 -6.12 3.18 -7.05
C ILE A 12 -4.69 3.56 -7.45
N GLU A 13 -4.11 2.87 -8.43
CA GLU A 13 -2.78 3.23 -8.95
C GLU A 13 -2.77 4.61 -9.63
N SER A 14 -3.83 4.90 -10.41
CA SER A 14 -4.01 6.21 -11.03
C SER A 14 -4.15 7.30 -9.96
N GLN A 15 -4.94 7.03 -8.93
CA GLN A 15 -5.13 7.93 -7.81
C GLN A 15 -3.85 8.18 -7.01
N ALA A 16 -3.02 7.15 -6.81
CA ALA A 16 -1.72 7.31 -6.17
C ALA A 16 -0.80 8.25 -6.96
N LYS A 17 -0.91 8.26 -8.30
CA LYS A 17 -0.14 9.16 -9.17
C LYS A 17 -0.64 10.60 -9.15
N THR A 18 -1.95 10.82 -9.03
CA THR A 18 -2.55 12.17 -9.09
C THR A 18 -2.71 12.83 -7.71
N HIS A 19 -3.07 12.06 -6.69
CA HIS A 19 -3.34 12.54 -5.32
C HIS A 19 -2.25 12.15 -4.31
N GLY A 20 -1.28 11.32 -4.71
CA GLY A 20 -0.21 10.84 -3.85
C GLY A 20 -0.51 9.49 -3.19
N ALA A 21 0.55 8.71 -2.95
CA ALA A 21 0.43 7.33 -2.46
C ALA A 21 -0.23 7.22 -1.08
N VAL A 22 0.05 8.16 -0.16
CA VAL A 22 -0.52 8.15 1.20
C VAL A 22 -2.03 8.38 1.16
N ASN A 23 -2.49 9.37 0.40
CA ASN A 23 -3.92 9.66 0.25
C ASN A 23 -4.68 8.48 -0.39
N ALA A 24 -4.07 7.87 -1.42
CA ALA A 24 -4.65 6.66 -2.03
C ALA A 24 -4.68 5.48 -1.04
N LEU A 25 -3.67 5.31 -0.18
CA LEU A 25 -3.67 4.28 0.86
C LEU A 25 -4.79 4.49 1.87
N GLU A 26 -5.01 5.73 2.30
CA GLU A 26 -6.08 6.10 3.24
C GLU A 26 -7.46 5.77 2.66
N GLU A 27 -7.69 6.01 1.38
CA GLU A 27 -8.94 5.62 0.72
C GLU A 27 -9.16 4.11 0.67
N VAL A 28 -8.10 3.34 0.39
CA VAL A 28 -8.19 1.88 0.47
C VAL A 28 -8.51 1.44 1.88
N TYR A 29 -7.89 2.05 2.90
CA TYR A 29 -8.17 1.77 4.31
C TYR A 29 -9.62 2.08 4.68
N ALA A 30 -10.17 3.22 4.24
CA ALA A 30 -11.55 3.61 4.49
C ALA A 30 -12.58 2.62 3.89
N LYS A 31 -12.24 2.02 2.74
CA LYS A 31 -13.07 0.99 2.06
C LYS A 31 -12.88 -0.40 2.66
N ALA A 32 -11.66 -0.74 3.09
CA ALA A 32 -11.30 -2.02 3.66
C ALA A 32 -11.28 -1.97 5.19
N ARG A 33 -12.48 -1.81 5.81
CA ARG A 33 -12.66 -1.67 7.28
C ARG A 33 -12.09 -2.81 8.14
N TYR A 34 -11.69 -3.93 7.54
CA TYR A 34 -11.08 -5.08 8.19
C TYR A 34 -9.53 -5.09 8.09
N ALA A 35 -8.94 -4.17 7.33
CA ALA A 35 -7.50 -4.01 7.23
C ALA A 35 -6.94 -3.34 8.49
N ARG A 36 -5.68 -3.63 8.80
CA ARG A 36 -4.97 -3.04 9.94
C ARG A 36 -3.84 -2.16 9.44
N PHE A 37 -3.68 -1.00 10.06
CA PHE A 37 -2.51 -0.16 9.79
C PHE A 37 -1.22 -0.89 10.19
N LYS A 38 -0.18 -0.74 9.37
CA LYS A 38 1.12 -1.36 9.58
C LYS A 38 2.23 -0.46 9.02
N LYS A 39 3.36 -0.37 9.73
CA LYS A 39 4.60 0.20 9.18
C LYS A 39 5.34 -0.87 8.41
N VAL A 40 5.79 -0.54 7.20
CA VAL A 40 6.51 -1.42 6.29
C VAL A 40 7.91 -0.86 6.08
N LYS A 41 8.94 -1.69 6.30
CA LYS A 41 10.33 -1.29 6.17
C LYS A 41 10.79 -1.38 4.71
N TRP A 42 11.43 -0.31 4.23
CA TRP A 42 12.12 -0.26 2.95
C TRP A 42 13.56 0.22 3.18
N GLY A 43 14.53 -0.71 3.10
CA GLY A 43 15.91 -0.41 3.44
C GLY A 43 16.05 0.04 4.90
N SER A 44 16.47 1.29 5.12
CA SER A 44 16.63 1.88 6.47
C SER A 44 15.42 2.70 6.94
N GLN A 45 14.36 2.82 6.15
CA GLN A 45 13.22 3.69 6.41
C GLN A 45 11.92 2.90 6.56
N TYR A 46 10.94 3.47 7.29
CA TYR A 46 9.62 2.89 7.47
C TYR A 46 8.57 3.76 6.78
N PHE A 47 7.62 3.10 6.12
CA PHE A 47 6.54 3.74 5.37
C PHE A 47 5.20 3.14 5.76
N ASP A 48 4.13 3.83 5.42
CA ASP A 48 2.77 3.42 5.77
C ASP A 48 2.28 2.29 4.87
N GLY A 49 1.54 1.37 5.47
CA GLY A 49 0.87 0.29 4.77
C GLY A 49 -0.34 -0.20 5.54
N ILE A 50 -1.11 -1.07 4.89
CA ILE A 50 -2.26 -1.74 5.47
C ILE A 50 -2.13 -3.24 5.22
N GLN A 51 -2.38 -4.04 6.25
CA GLN A 51 -2.36 -5.49 6.20
C GLN A 51 -3.79 -6.04 6.25
N PHE A 52 -4.06 -7.02 5.38
CA PHE A 52 -5.35 -7.68 5.26
C PHE A 52 -5.37 -9.00 6.03
N GLY A 53 -6.58 -9.58 6.20
CA GLY A 53 -6.78 -10.81 6.97
C GLY A 53 -6.07 -12.05 6.40
N ASP A 54 -5.72 -12.04 5.11
CA ASP A 54 -4.94 -13.10 4.46
C ASP A 54 -3.41 -12.92 4.63
N GLY A 55 -2.98 -11.89 5.38
CA GLY A 55 -1.57 -11.56 5.61
C GLY A 55 -0.94 -10.67 4.55
N SER A 56 -1.58 -10.51 3.39
CA SER A 56 -1.15 -9.62 2.31
C SER A 56 -1.24 -8.15 2.71
N LEU A 57 -0.54 -7.28 2.01
CA LEU A 57 -0.48 -5.87 2.34
C LEU A 57 -0.36 -4.95 1.12
N ILE A 58 -0.99 -3.78 1.22
CA ILE A 58 -0.73 -2.64 0.34
C ILE A 58 0.14 -1.66 1.11
N ALA A 59 1.27 -1.27 0.53
CA ALA A 59 2.25 -0.42 1.19
C ALA A 59 2.68 0.74 0.30
N VAL A 60 2.98 1.88 0.93
CA VAL A 60 3.71 2.97 0.29
C VAL A 60 5.15 2.53 0.13
N LYS A 61 5.65 2.56 -1.12
CA LYS A 61 7.03 2.24 -1.47
C LYS A 61 7.75 3.48 -2.03
N PRO A 62 8.93 3.84 -1.50
CA PRO A 62 9.77 4.84 -2.14
C PRO A 62 10.37 4.28 -3.43
N THR A 63 10.40 5.11 -4.46
CA THR A 63 10.99 4.83 -5.77
C THR A 63 12.03 5.89 -6.11
N ALA A 64 12.63 5.81 -7.29
CA ALA A 64 13.65 6.76 -7.73
C ALA A 64 13.10 8.21 -7.73
N PHE A 65 13.98 9.17 -7.43
CA PHE A 65 13.69 10.61 -7.44
C PHE A 65 12.56 11.06 -6.50
N ASN A 66 12.59 10.62 -5.24
CA ASN A 66 11.68 11.06 -4.18
C ASN A 66 10.18 10.83 -4.49
N ARG A 67 9.87 9.80 -5.27
CA ARG A 67 8.49 9.44 -5.62
C ARG A 67 7.99 8.29 -4.74
N LEU A 68 6.78 8.42 -4.22
CA LEU A 68 6.08 7.38 -3.49
C LEU A 68 5.05 6.71 -4.41
N THR A 69 4.96 5.39 -4.35
CA THR A 69 3.92 4.60 -5.05
C THR A 69 3.25 3.63 -4.09
N LEU A 70 2.12 3.04 -4.49
CA LEU A 70 1.54 1.89 -3.83
C LEU A 70 2.02 0.59 -4.47
N VAL A 71 2.25 -0.43 -3.65
CA VAL A 71 2.55 -1.79 -4.07
C VAL A 71 1.73 -2.79 -3.27
N ALA A 72 1.27 -3.85 -3.93
CA ALA A 72 0.69 -5.02 -3.27
C ALA A 72 1.80 -6.04 -3.01
N LEU A 73 1.82 -6.60 -1.80
CA LEU A 73 2.81 -7.57 -1.35
C LEU A 73 2.11 -8.74 -0.68
N GLU A 74 2.56 -9.96 -0.96
CA GLU A 74 2.01 -11.15 -0.28
C GLU A 74 2.37 -11.20 1.21
N LYS A 75 3.51 -10.62 1.57
CA LYS A 75 4.02 -10.51 2.94
C LYS A 75 5.00 -9.34 3.05
N GLU A 76 5.40 -9.01 4.27
CA GLU A 76 6.34 -7.93 4.52
C GLU A 76 7.69 -8.24 3.84
N PRO A 77 8.29 -7.26 3.14
CA PRO A 77 9.60 -7.44 2.52
C PRO A 77 10.67 -7.53 3.62
N SER A 78 11.49 -8.59 3.54
CA SER A 78 12.61 -8.84 4.46
C SER A 78 13.73 -7.82 4.31
#